data_AF-A0A653J6C1-F1
#
_entry.id   AF-A0A653J6C1-F1
#
_cell.length_a   1.000
_cell.length_b   1.000
_cell.length_c   1.000
_cell.angle_alpha   90.00
_cell.angle_beta   90.00
_cell.angle_gamma   90.00
#
_symmetry.space_group_name_H-M   'P 1'
#
loop_
_entity.id
_entity.type
_entity.pdbx_description
1 polymer ?
#
loop_
_entity_poly.entity_id
_entity_poly.type
_entity_poly.pdbx_seq_one_letter_code
_entity_poly.pdbx_strand_id
1 'polypeptide(L)'
;MCGPALPIIAAGMAAAGAITGGLAANAQSRFKAKIAEQNASMEREAAQQALQNGREANLDHYRKLGQLKGAQRARAAAGGVSVDFGTAAWIQDDTEMLGREDAQRIYQQTQQNV
;
A
#
# COMPACT_ATOMS: atom_id res chain seq x y z
N MET A 1 53.63 -44.50 -15.82
CA MET A 1 52.76 -43.98 -14.76
C MET A 1 51.29 -44.22 -15.12
N CYS A 2 50.85 -45.47 -15.11
CA CYS A 2 49.45 -45.83 -15.38
C CYS A 2 48.84 -46.42 -14.11
N GLY A 3 48.22 -45.55 -13.34
CA GLY A 3 47.27 -45.91 -12.31
C GLY A 3 46.42 -44.68 -12.08
N PRO A 4 45.11 -44.77 -12.35
CA PRO A 4 44.19 -44.45 -11.28
C PRO A 4 43.10 -45.50 -11.22
N ALA A 5 43.28 -46.47 -10.32
CA ALA A 5 42.17 -46.89 -9.49
C ALA A 5 41.65 -45.62 -8.78
N LEU A 6 40.31 -45.50 -8.65
CA LEU A 6 39.53 -44.49 -7.91
C LEU A 6 38.69 -43.51 -8.75
N PRO A 7 37.62 -43.98 -9.41
CA PRO A 7 36.40 -43.17 -9.49
C PRO A 7 35.24 -43.75 -8.67
N ILE A 8 35.37 -44.98 -8.15
CA ILE A 8 34.24 -45.70 -7.51
C ILE A 8 33.99 -45.24 -6.06
N ILE A 9 35.00 -44.71 -5.35
CA ILE A 9 34.81 -44.23 -3.97
C ILE A 9 34.08 -42.88 -3.90
N ALA A 10 34.18 -42.05 -4.95
CA ALA A 10 33.54 -40.73 -4.99
C ALA A 10 32.01 -40.80 -5.14
N ALA A 11 31.48 -41.84 -5.79
CA ALA A 11 30.03 -42.03 -5.95
C ALA A 11 29.34 -42.44 -4.64
N GLY A 12 30.04 -43.16 -3.74
CA GLY A 12 29.48 -43.60 -2.46
C GLY A 12 29.31 -42.49 -1.42
N MET A 13 30.17 -41.48 -1.42
CA MET A 13 30.10 -40.37 -0.46
C MET A 13 29.04 -39.32 -0.83
N ALA A 14 28.71 -39.17 -2.12
CA ALA A 14 27.65 -38.26 -2.56
C ALA A 14 26.25 -38.70 -2.09
N ALA A 15 26.00 -40.01 -2.03
CA ALA A 15 24.72 -40.56 -1.56
C ALA A 15 24.53 -40.40 -0.05
N ALA A 16 25.60 -40.45 0.75
CA ALA A 16 25.53 -40.25 2.20
C ALA A 16 25.20 -38.79 2.57
N GLY A 17 25.69 -37.81 1.81
CA GLY A 17 25.35 -36.40 1.99
C GLY A 17 23.92 -36.03 1.58
N ALA A 18 23.37 -36.73 0.59
CA ALA A 18 22.00 -36.49 0.12
C ALA A 18 20.92 -36.89 1.17
N ILE A 19 21.19 -37.93 1.97
CA ILE A 19 20.25 -38.42 2.99
C ILE A 19 20.22 -37.51 4.23
N THR A 20 21.36 -36.94 4.64
CA THR A 20 21.42 -35.96 5.74
C THR A 20 20.94 -34.57 5.29
N GLY A 21 21.15 -34.22 4.02
CA GLY A 21 20.66 -32.98 3.41
C GLY A 21 19.13 -32.86 3.37
N GLY A 22 18.40 -33.97 3.20
CA GLY A 22 16.93 -33.97 3.14
C GLY A 22 16.22 -33.62 4.47
N LEU A 23 16.82 -33.97 5.61
CA LEU A 23 16.31 -33.60 6.95
C LEU A 23 16.62 -32.14 7.29
N ALA A 24 17.84 -31.67 6.97
CA ALA A 24 18.21 -30.26 7.10
C ALA A 24 17.36 -29.37 6.16
N ALA A 25 17.08 -29.83 4.94
CA ALA A 25 16.22 -29.14 3.99
C ALA A 25 14.78 -28.99 4.51
N ASN A 26 14.23 -29.97 5.24
CA ASN A 26 12.90 -29.86 5.83
C ASN A 26 12.82 -28.80 6.94
N ALA A 27 13.83 -28.76 7.82
CA ALA A 27 13.91 -27.73 8.86
C ALA A 27 14.08 -26.33 8.24
N GLN A 28 14.92 -26.21 7.21
CA GLN A 28 15.15 -24.96 6.49
C GLN A 28 13.90 -24.50 5.71
N SER A 29 13.18 -25.42 5.06
CA SER A 29 11.91 -25.12 4.37
C SER A 29 10.84 -24.64 5.33
N ARG A 30 10.70 -25.25 6.51
CA ARG A 30 9.77 -24.79 7.56
C ARG A 30 10.13 -23.40 8.09
N PHE A 31 11.42 -23.11 8.26
CA PHE A 31 11.89 -21.80 8.68
C PHE A 31 11.61 -20.72 7.62
N LYS A 32 11.88 -21.03 6.34
CA LYS A 32 11.54 -20.15 5.21
C LYS A 32 10.04 -19.91 5.10
N ALA A 33 9.22 -20.95 5.27
CA ALA A 33 7.76 -20.83 5.27
C ALA A 33 7.26 -19.94 6.41
N LYS A 34 7.85 -20.05 7.62
CA LYS A 34 7.50 -19.20 8.75
C LYS A 34 7.88 -17.72 8.52
N ILE A 35 9.03 -17.46 7.91
CA ILE A 35 9.42 -16.10 7.51
C ILE A 35 8.48 -15.56 6.43
N ALA A 36 8.14 -16.37 5.43
CA ALA A 36 7.20 -15.96 4.38
C ALA A 36 5.82 -15.63 4.96
N GLU A 37 5.31 -16.43 5.90
CA GLU A 37 4.04 -16.15 6.58
C GLU A 37 4.11 -14.85 7.40
N GLN A 38 5.21 -14.62 8.12
CA GLN A 38 5.41 -13.38 8.87
C GLN A 38 5.52 -12.16 7.97
N ASN A 39 6.21 -12.27 6.83
CA ASN A 39 6.27 -11.19 5.85
C ASN A 39 4.88 -10.91 5.27
N ALA A 40 4.13 -11.95 4.93
CA ALA A 40 2.76 -11.83 4.44
C ALA A 40 1.80 -11.25 5.50
N SER A 41 1.99 -11.52 6.80
CA SER A 41 1.20 -10.86 7.85
C SER A 41 1.56 -9.39 7.99
N MET A 42 2.86 -9.06 7.98
CA MET A 42 3.31 -7.66 8.03
C MET A 42 2.83 -6.85 6.83
N GLU A 43 2.88 -7.42 5.62
CA GLU A 43 2.35 -6.78 4.40
C GLU A 43 0.84 -6.55 4.50
N ARG A 44 0.08 -7.52 5.02
CA ARG A 44 -1.37 -7.35 5.25
C ARG A 44 -1.66 -6.24 6.26
N GLU A 45 -0.91 -6.15 7.34
CA GLU A 45 -1.06 -5.09 8.35
C GLU A 45 -0.71 -3.72 7.77
N ALA A 46 0.40 -3.64 7.04
CA ALA A 46 0.82 -2.42 6.35
C ALA A 46 -0.24 -1.94 5.34
N ALA A 47 -0.81 -2.86 4.55
CA ALA A 47 -1.88 -2.54 3.62
C ALA A 47 -3.15 -2.03 4.33
N GLN A 48 -3.55 -2.68 5.43
CA GLN A 48 -4.69 -2.21 6.23
C GLN A 48 -4.45 -0.83 6.84
N GLN A 49 -3.23 -0.54 7.29
CA GLN A 49 -2.87 0.75 7.84
C GLN A 49 -2.84 1.83 6.75
N ALA A 50 -2.31 1.53 5.56
CA ALA A 50 -2.36 2.44 4.41
C ALA A 50 -3.80 2.78 4.01
N LEU A 51 -4.70 1.79 3.96
CA LEU A 51 -6.13 2.02 3.72
C LEU A 51 -6.79 2.89 4.80
N GLN A 52 -6.43 2.71 6.07
CA GLN A 52 -6.92 3.55 7.16
C GLN A 52 -6.43 4.99 7.03
N ASN A 53 -5.13 5.19 6.81
CA ASN A 53 -4.53 6.50 6.61
C ASN A 53 -5.14 7.23 5.42
N GLY A 54 -5.38 6.52 4.31
CA GLY A 54 -6.03 7.10 3.13
C GLY A 54 -7.48 7.52 3.37
N ARG A 55 -8.24 6.76 4.16
CA ARG A 55 -9.60 7.15 4.58
C ARG A 55 -9.57 8.41 5.44
N GLU A 56 -8.63 8.50 6.37
CA GLU A 56 -8.47 9.67 7.25
C GLU A 56 -8.04 10.91 6.45
N ALA A 57 -7.10 10.78 5.52
CA ALA A 57 -6.69 11.84 4.61
C ALA A 57 -7.86 12.36 3.76
N ASN A 58 -8.74 11.46 3.29
CA ASN A 58 -9.94 11.84 2.56
C ASN A 58 -10.93 12.64 3.44
N LEU A 59 -11.16 12.19 4.67
CA LEU A 59 -12.01 12.92 5.62
C LEU A 59 -11.46 14.32 5.92
N ASP A 60 -10.16 14.44 6.11
CA ASP A 60 -9.50 15.73 6.32
C ASP A 60 -9.59 16.64 5.09
N HIS A 61 -9.49 16.09 3.89
CA HIS A 61 -9.72 16.84 2.67
C HIS A 61 -11.13 17.41 2.61
N TYR A 62 -12.17 16.59 2.87
CA TYR A 62 -13.56 17.06 2.92
C TYR A 62 -13.79 18.14 3.98
N ARG A 63 -13.15 18.03 5.16
CA ARG A 63 -13.23 19.07 6.20
C ARG A 63 -12.65 20.40 5.70
N LYS A 64 -11.49 20.38 5.05
CA LYS A 64 -10.86 21.57 4.47
C LYS A 64 -11.73 22.18 3.37
N LEU A 65 -12.33 21.35 2.52
CA LEU A 65 -13.25 21.80 1.48
C LEU A 65 -14.46 22.52 2.07
N GLY A 66 -15.06 21.95 3.12
CA GLY A 66 -16.18 22.55 3.84
C GLY A 66 -15.81 23.91 4.47
N GLN A 67 -14.63 24.00 5.08
CA GLN A 67 -14.12 25.27 5.63
C GLN A 67 -13.92 26.33 4.54
N LEU A 68 -13.36 25.94 3.39
CA LEU A 68 -13.17 26.84 2.25
C LEU A 68 -14.50 27.37 1.73
N LYS A 69 -15.49 26.49 1.51
CA LYS A 69 -16.85 26.88 1.09
C LYS A 69 -17.50 27.80 2.12
N GLY A 70 -17.37 27.50 3.42
CA GLY A 70 -17.88 28.33 4.51
C GLY A 70 -17.24 29.72 4.52
N ALA A 71 -15.93 29.82 4.35
CA ALA A 71 -15.20 31.08 4.29
C ALA A 71 -15.58 31.90 3.04
N GLN A 72 -15.76 31.25 1.88
CA GLN A 72 -16.24 31.90 0.66
C GLN A 72 -17.65 32.48 0.87
N ARG A 73 -18.56 31.73 1.49
CA ARG A 73 -19.91 32.22 1.84
C ARG A 73 -19.87 33.40 2.81
N ALA A 74 -19.06 33.33 3.86
CA ALA A 74 -18.94 34.41 4.83
C ALA A 74 -18.40 35.70 4.18
N ARG A 75 -17.40 35.60 3.30
CA ARG A 75 -16.85 36.76 2.58
C ARG A 75 -17.85 37.36 1.60
N ALA A 76 -18.56 36.54 0.84
CA ALA A 76 -19.56 37.02 -0.10
C ALA A 76 -20.73 37.71 0.63
N ALA A 77 -21.21 37.13 1.73
CA ALA A 77 -22.21 37.75 2.61
C ALA A 77 -21.72 39.10 3.18
N ALA A 78 -20.46 39.18 3.63
CA ALA A 78 -19.87 40.43 4.11
C ALA A 78 -19.72 41.50 3.02
N GLY A 79 -19.51 41.08 1.77
CA GLY A 79 -19.44 41.95 0.59
C GLY A 79 -20.79 42.31 -0.02
N GLY A 80 -21.91 41.83 0.54
CA GLY A 80 -23.26 42.05 -0.01
C GLY A 80 -23.54 41.31 -1.33
N VAL A 81 -22.70 40.36 -1.71
CA VAL A 81 -22.84 39.56 -2.93
C VAL A 81 -23.50 38.23 -2.56
N SER A 82 -24.60 37.90 -3.23
CA SER A 82 -25.22 36.58 -3.07
C SER A 82 -24.28 35.48 -3.55
N VAL A 83 -24.18 34.41 -2.77
CA VAL A 83 -23.46 33.19 -3.14
C VAL A 83 -24.28 32.22 -3.98
N ASP A 84 -25.59 32.44 -4.06
CA ASP A 84 -26.52 31.52 -4.72
C ASP A 84 -26.77 31.91 -6.18
N PHE A 85 -26.22 33.05 -6.65
CA PHE A 85 -26.42 33.55 -8.02
C PHE A 85 -25.08 33.97 -8.67
N GLY A 86 -24.98 33.84 -9.99
CA GLY A 86 -23.86 34.36 -10.78
C GLY A 86 -22.51 33.64 -10.57
N THR A 87 -21.40 34.36 -10.74
CA THR A 87 -20.03 33.81 -10.72
C THR A 87 -19.63 33.18 -9.38
N ALA A 88 -20.26 33.59 -8.27
CA ALA A 88 -20.00 33.03 -6.95
C ALA A 88 -20.55 31.60 -6.79
N ALA A 89 -21.69 31.30 -7.41
CA ALA A 89 -22.25 29.94 -7.47
C ALA A 89 -21.37 29.02 -8.34
N TRP A 90 -20.88 29.53 -9.49
CA TRP A 90 -19.93 28.80 -10.34
C TRP A 90 -18.64 28.43 -9.61
N ILE A 91 -18.07 29.34 -8.82
CA ILE A 91 -16.87 29.05 -8.02
C ILE A 91 -17.14 27.96 -6.97
N GLN A 92 -18.35 27.91 -6.38
CA GLN A 92 -18.70 26.86 -5.41
C GLN A 92 -18.89 25.50 -6.08
N ASP A 93 -19.51 25.46 -7.25
CA ASP A 93 -19.68 24.24 -8.06
C ASP A 93 -18.32 23.71 -8.55
N ASP A 94 -17.44 24.57 -9.07
CA ASP A 94 -16.09 24.20 -9.47
C ASP A 94 -15.28 23.69 -8.28
N THR A 95 -15.37 24.35 -7.12
CA THR A 95 -14.70 23.90 -5.89
C THR A 95 -15.20 22.53 -5.46
N GLU A 96 -16.50 22.26 -5.62
CA GLU A 96 -17.08 20.96 -5.28
C GLU A 96 -16.66 19.88 -6.28
N MET A 97 -16.63 20.18 -7.57
CA MET A 97 -16.14 19.28 -8.61
C MET A 97 -14.67 18.92 -8.35
N LEU A 98 -13.81 19.92 -8.15
CA LEU A 98 -12.38 19.72 -7.86
C LEU A 98 -12.18 18.93 -6.57
N GLY A 99 -12.96 19.23 -5.52
CA GLY A 99 -12.92 18.48 -4.27
C GLY A 99 -13.31 17.00 -4.44
N ARG A 100 -14.28 16.70 -5.31
CA ARG A 100 -14.65 15.32 -5.64
C ARG A 100 -13.54 14.62 -6.43
N GLU A 101 -12.92 15.29 -7.39
CA GLU A 101 -11.78 14.74 -8.13
C GLU A 101 -10.57 14.47 -7.24
N ASP A 102 -10.24 15.39 -6.34
CA ASP A 102 -9.15 15.23 -5.37
C ASP A 102 -9.43 14.06 -4.42
N ALA A 103 -10.66 13.93 -3.92
CA ALA A 103 -11.05 12.81 -3.07
C ALA A 103 -10.95 11.46 -3.79
N GLN A 104 -11.35 11.42 -5.07
CA GLN A 104 -11.16 10.23 -5.91
C GLN A 104 -9.68 9.93 -6.14
N ARG A 105 -8.85 10.95 -6.36
CA ARG A 105 -7.40 10.78 -6.54
C ARG A 105 -6.74 10.25 -5.28
N ILE A 106 -7.09 10.77 -4.10
CA ILE A 106 -6.60 10.26 -2.81
C ILE A 106 -7.01 8.80 -2.63
N TYR A 107 -8.24 8.44 -2.99
CA TYR A 107 -8.71 7.06 -2.93
C TYR A 107 -7.93 6.14 -3.87
N GLN A 108 -7.75 6.55 -5.13
CA GLN A 108 -7.00 5.80 -6.13
C GLN A 108 -5.53 5.62 -5.71
N GLN A 109 -4.88 6.68 -5.23
CA GLN A 109 -3.51 6.60 -4.72
C GLN A 109 -3.42 5.68 -3.50
N THR A 110 -4.42 5.70 -2.61
CA THR A 110 -4.44 4.80 -1.46
C THR A 110 -4.56 3.34 -1.90
N GLN A 111 -5.36 3.05 -2.94
CA GLN A 111 -5.51 1.69 -3.48
C GLN A 111 -4.31 1.19 -4.29
N GLN A 112 -3.55 2.09 -4.93
CA GLN A 112 -2.35 1.71 -5.70
C GLN A 112 -1.14 1.41 -4.81
N ASN A 113 -1.16 1.90 -3.56
CA ASN A 113 -0.06 1.76 -2.60
C ASN A 113 -0.27 0.61 -1.59
N VAL A 114 -1.23 -0.28 -1.87
CA VAL A 114 -1.52 -1.51 -1.11
C VAL A 114 -1.48 -2.73 -2.00
#